data_AF-A0A392MQQ7-F1
#
_entry.id   AF-A0A392MQQ7-F1
#
_cell.length_a   1.000
_cell.length_b   1.000
_cell.length_c   1.000
_cell.angle_alpha   90.00
_cell.angle_beta   90.00
_cell.angle_gamma   90.00
#
_symmetry.space_group_name_H-M   'P 1'
#
loop_
_entity.id
_entity.type
_entity.pdbx_description
1 polymer ?
#
loop_
_entity_poly.entity_id
_entity_poly.type
_entity_poly.pdbx_seq_one_letter_code
_entity_poly.pdbx_strand_id
1 'polypeptide(L)'
;DAGIGTSIDSFYEYLLKAYLLFGDEEYLYIFQEAYSAAMHYLYHDPWYVEVNMDSAAIVWPLFNSLQAFWPGLQVLAGDINPAIRTHAAFLSVWRRYGFTPEGFNLASLTVQGYILEVT
;
A
#
# COMPACT_ATOMS: atom_id res chain seq x y z
N ASP A 1 7.91 -7.73 -10.46
CA ASP A 1 7.14 -7.78 -9.21
C ASP A 1 6.01 -6.77 -9.26
N ALA A 2 4.95 -6.99 -8.48
CA ALA A 2 3.78 -6.15 -8.34
C ALA A 2 3.57 -5.79 -6.87
N GLY A 3 3.12 -4.57 -6.62
CA GLY A 3 2.95 -4.01 -5.29
C GLY A 3 2.08 -2.76 -5.32
N ILE A 4 1.96 -2.11 -4.16
CA ILE A 4 1.28 -0.82 -4.02
C ILE A 4 2.20 0.31 -3.55
N GLY A 5 3.48 0.01 -3.26
CA GLY A 5 4.43 0.97 -2.69
C GLY A 5 5.37 1.56 -3.75
N THR A 6 6.65 1.67 -3.38
CA THR A 6 7.72 2.25 -4.20
C THR A 6 7.61 1.94 -5.70
N SER A 7 7.76 2.98 -6.52
CA SER A 7 7.76 2.94 -7.99
C SER A 7 6.39 2.74 -8.66
N ILE A 8 5.32 2.42 -7.92
CA ILE A 8 3.98 2.20 -8.49
C ILE A 8 2.86 2.92 -7.73
N ASP A 9 3.10 3.36 -6.49
CA ASP A 9 2.16 4.10 -5.64
C ASP A 9 1.31 5.16 -6.38
N SER A 10 1.97 6.13 -6.99
CA SER A 10 1.40 7.27 -7.67
C SER A 10 0.62 6.92 -8.94
N PHE A 11 0.83 5.74 -9.53
CA PHE A 11 0.00 5.25 -10.64
C PHE A 11 -1.45 5.10 -10.19
N TYR A 12 -1.69 4.42 -9.06
CA TYR A 12 -3.04 4.25 -8.52
C TYR A 12 -3.65 5.59 -8.12
N GLU A 13 -2.86 6.45 -7.48
CA GLU A 13 -3.34 7.77 -7.06
C GLU A 13 -3.78 8.62 -8.25
N TYR A 14 -3.00 8.63 -9.32
CA TYR A 14 -3.25 9.52 -10.45
C TYR A 14 -4.43 9.06 -11.28
N LEU A 15 -4.68 7.76 -11.40
CA LEU A 15 -5.88 7.28 -12.08
C LEU A 15 -7.15 7.77 -11.38
N LEU A 16 -7.26 7.56 -10.07
CA LEU A 16 -8.45 8.02 -9.34
C LEU A 16 -8.54 9.55 -9.29
N LYS A 17 -7.43 10.24 -9.03
CA LYS A 17 -7.42 11.72 -8.98
C LYS A 17 -7.71 12.35 -10.34
N ALA A 18 -7.23 11.76 -11.45
CA ALA A 18 -7.53 12.24 -12.79
C ALA A 18 -9.01 12.08 -13.13
N TYR A 19 -9.63 10.95 -12.78
CA TYR A 19 -11.08 10.79 -12.90
C TYR A 19 -11.83 11.86 -12.10
N LEU A 20 -11.47 12.06 -10.83
CA LEU A 20 -12.15 13.05 -9.98
C LEU A 20 -11.97 14.50 -10.47
N LEU A 21 -10.82 14.81 -11.08
CA LEU A 21 -10.50 16.15 -11.54
C LEU A 21 -11.11 16.46 -12.93
N PHE A 22 -11.07 15.49 -13.85
CA PHE A 22 -11.41 15.70 -15.25
C PHE A 22 -12.73 15.04 -15.66
N GLY A 23 -13.25 14.09 -14.89
CA GLY A 23 -14.48 13.35 -15.18
C GLY A 23 -14.34 12.33 -16.31
N ASP A 24 -13.11 11.96 -16.69
CA ASP A 24 -12.87 10.97 -17.75
C ASP A 24 -12.95 9.55 -17.20
N GLU A 25 -14.01 8.84 -17.61
CA GLU A 25 -14.34 7.48 -17.18
C GLU A 25 -13.28 6.44 -17.55
N GLU A 26 -12.41 6.71 -18.54
CA GLU A 26 -11.30 5.79 -18.87
C GLU A 26 -10.35 5.64 -17.68
N TYR A 27 -10.05 6.74 -16.97
CA TYR A 27 -9.19 6.68 -15.78
C TYR A 27 -9.85 5.91 -14.63
N LEU A 28 -11.16 6.07 -14.45
CA LEU A 28 -11.90 5.31 -13.44
C LEU A 28 -11.88 3.81 -13.76
N TYR A 29 -12.10 3.44 -15.03
CA TYR A 29 -12.08 2.06 -15.47
C TYR A 29 -10.71 1.41 -15.19
N ILE A 30 -9.61 2.06 -15.60
CA ILE A 30 -8.26 1.54 -15.36
C ILE A 30 -7.96 1.47 -13.85
N PHE A 31 -8.39 2.47 -13.08
CA PHE A 31 -8.26 2.44 -11.61
C PHE A 31 -8.96 1.24 -11.00
N GLN A 32 -10.22 0.98 -11.40
CA GLN A 32 -11.02 -0.12 -10.86
C GLN A 32 -10.39 -1.49 -11.17
N GLU A 33 -9.90 -1.69 -12.39
CA GLU A 33 -9.22 -2.92 -12.79
C GLU A 33 -7.93 -3.12 -11.96
N ALA A 34 -7.09 -2.08 -11.86
CA ALA A 34 -5.86 -2.13 -11.10
C ALA A 34 -6.10 -2.32 -9.58
N TYR A 35 -7.08 -1.62 -9.03
CA TYR A 35 -7.47 -1.72 -7.61
C TYR A 35 -8.00 -3.12 -7.29
N SER A 36 -8.88 -3.66 -8.15
CA SER A 36 -9.42 -5.01 -8.00
C SER A 36 -8.30 -6.06 -8.00
N ALA A 37 -7.35 -5.95 -8.94
CA ALA A 37 -6.18 -6.83 -8.98
C ALA A 37 -5.30 -6.68 -7.73
N ALA A 38 -5.04 -5.45 -7.26
CA ALA A 38 -4.29 -5.21 -6.03
C ALA A 38 -4.96 -5.84 -4.81
N MET A 39 -6.27 -5.66 -4.68
CA MET A 39 -7.06 -6.25 -3.59
C MET A 39 -7.15 -7.78 -3.66
N HIS A 40 -7.03 -8.36 -4.85
CA HIS A 40 -7.06 -9.81 -5.02
C HIS A 40 -5.69 -10.48 -4.74
N TYR A 41 -4.61 -9.91 -5.27
CA TYR A 41 -3.28 -10.55 -5.25
C TYR A 41 -2.34 -10.03 -4.18
N LEU A 42 -2.48 -8.78 -3.75
CA LEU A 42 -1.51 -8.12 -2.85
C LEU A 42 -2.02 -8.03 -1.41
N TYR A 43 -3.34 -8.00 -1.23
CA TYR A 43 -3.97 -7.79 0.06
C TYR A 43 -3.96 -9.06 0.93
N HIS A 44 -3.26 -8.98 2.05
CA HIS A 44 -3.25 -9.96 3.12
C HIS A 44 -3.63 -9.26 4.41
N ASP A 45 -4.93 -9.22 4.73
CA ASP A 45 -5.46 -8.42 5.83
C ASP A 45 -4.59 -8.46 7.10
N PRO A 46 -4.17 -7.31 7.66
CA PRO A 46 -4.44 -5.92 7.22
C PRO A 46 -3.33 -5.29 6.34
N TRP A 47 -2.46 -6.10 5.73
CA TRP A 47 -1.26 -5.65 5.02
C TRP A 47 -1.34 -5.85 3.50
N TYR A 48 -0.36 -5.28 2.80
CA TYR A 48 -0.15 -5.46 1.38
C TYR A 48 1.29 -5.87 1.12
N VAL A 49 1.50 -7.00 0.44
CA VAL A 49 2.82 -7.55 0.16
C VAL A 49 3.22 -7.35 -1.29
N GLU A 50 4.49 -7.52 -1.59
CA GLU A 50 4.96 -7.58 -2.97
C GLU A 50 4.95 -9.01 -3.47
N VAL A 51 4.45 -9.21 -4.69
CA VAL A 51 4.34 -10.53 -5.34
C VAL A 51 5.00 -10.53 -6.70
N ASN A 52 5.32 -11.71 -7.21
CA ASN A 52 5.74 -11.88 -8.59
C ASN A 52 4.52 -11.71 -9.50
N MET A 53 4.65 -10.89 -10.55
CA MET A 53 3.52 -10.50 -11.40
C MET A 53 2.92 -11.66 -12.24
N ASP A 54 3.73 -12.68 -12.56
CA ASP A 54 3.28 -13.81 -13.39
C ASP A 54 2.72 -14.97 -12.55
N SER A 55 3.34 -15.23 -11.40
CA SER A 55 3.03 -16.39 -10.55
C SER A 55 2.21 -16.07 -9.30
N ALA A 56 2.05 -14.78 -8.96
CA ALA A 56 1.47 -14.29 -7.71
C ALA A 56 2.17 -14.81 -6.42
N ALA A 57 3.37 -15.38 -6.54
CA ALA A 57 4.15 -15.80 -5.38
C ALA A 57 4.65 -14.59 -4.60
N ILE A 58 4.52 -14.59 -3.26
CA ILE A 58 5.03 -13.53 -2.39
C ILE A 58 6.56 -13.44 -2.55
N VAL A 59 7.05 -12.26 -2.91
CA VAL A 59 8.47 -11.97 -3.06
C VAL A 59 9.00 -11.33 -1.78
N TRP A 60 8.30 -10.30 -1.27
CA TRP A 60 8.69 -9.59 -0.06
C TRP A 60 7.48 -9.35 0.87
N PRO A 61 7.47 -9.94 2.09
CA PRO A 61 6.49 -9.61 3.11
C PRO A 61 6.90 -8.33 3.85
N LEU A 62 7.00 -7.22 3.12
CA LEU A 62 7.51 -5.95 3.62
C LEU A 62 6.43 -4.88 3.55
N PHE A 63 6.14 -4.23 4.67
CA PHE A 63 5.48 -2.93 4.66
C PHE A 63 6.53 -1.84 4.44
N ASN A 64 6.39 -1.01 3.42
CA ASN A 64 7.25 0.17 3.22
C ASN A 64 6.51 1.47 3.51
N SER A 65 7.25 2.50 3.95
CA SER A 65 6.69 3.79 4.38
C SER A 65 5.80 4.43 3.31
N LEU A 66 6.17 4.28 2.03
CA LEU A 66 5.44 4.84 0.90
C LEU A 66 4.04 4.23 0.76
N GLN A 67 3.78 2.99 1.20
CA GLN A 67 2.43 2.41 1.20
C GLN A 67 1.43 3.14 2.11
N ALA A 68 1.89 4.06 2.97
CA ALA A 68 1.03 4.81 3.89
C ALA A 68 -0.06 5.67 3.22
N PHE A 69 0.06 5.98 1.92
CA PHE A 69 -1.02 6.66 1.17
C PHE A 69 -2.26 5.78 0.97
N TRP A 70 -2.10 4.46 0.93
CA TRP A 70 -3.09 3.53 0.41
C TRP A 70 -4.45 3.60 1.14
N PRO A 71 -4.53 3.63 2.49
CA PRO A 71 -5.81 3.79 3.17
C PRO A 71 -6.53 5.09 2.80
N GLY A 72 -5.79 6.17 2.55
CA GLY A 72 -6.37 7.43 2.08
C GLY A 72 -6.97 7.30 0.68
N LEU A 73 -6.29 6.60 -0.21
CA LEU A 73 -6.79 6.30 -1.56
C LEU A 73 -8.05 5.40 -1.50
N GLN A 74 -8.06 4.39 -0.63
CA GLN A 74 -9.21 3.52 -0.41
C GLN A 74 -10.43 4.30 0.07
N VAL A 75 -10.25 5.24 1.02
CA VAL A 75 -11.33 6.13 1.46
C VAL A 75 -11.86 6.97 0.29
N LEU A 76 -10.97 7.51 -0.54
CA LEU A 76 -11.35 8.29 -1.72
C LEU A 76 -12.14 7.46 -2.74
N ALA A 77 -11.79 6.17 -2.88
CA ALA A 77 -12.49 5.20 -3.72
C ALA A 77 -13.81 4.68 -3.11
N GLY A 78 -14.12 5.04 -1.85
CA GLY A 78 -15.31 4.58 -1.13
C GLY A 78 -15.16 3.22 -0.42
N ASP A 79 -13.96 2.63 -0.40
CA ASP A 79 -13.69 1.33 0.25
C ASP A 79 -13.20 1.50 1.70
N ILE A 80 -14.14 1.80 2.59
CA ILE A 80 -13.85 2.26 3.96
C ILE A 80 -13.35 1.15 4.89
N ASN A 81 -13.90 -0.06 4.79
CA ASN A 81 -13.63 -1.10 5.78
C ASN A 81 -12.17 -1.62 5.75
N PRO A 82 -11.59 -1.96 4.58
CA PRO A 82 -10.17 -2.28 4.47
C PRO A 82 -9.29 -1.10 4.86
N ALA A 83 -9.65 0.13 4.47
CA ALA A 83 -8.91 1.33 4.82
C ALA A 83 -8.73 1.49 6.34
N ILE A 84 -9.80 1.29 7.12
CA ILE A 84 -9.75 1.34 8.59
C ILE A 84 -8.76 0.31 9.14
N ARG A 85 -8.80 -0.94 8.65
CA ARG A 85 -7.93 -2.02 9.15
C ARG A 85 -6.48 -1.77 8.81
N THR A 86 -6.19 -1.42 7.56
CA THR A 86 -4.83 -1.10 7.09
C THR A 86 -4.26 0.11 7.81
N HIS A 87 -5.04 1.20 7.96
CA HIS A 87 -4.61 2.37 8.70
C HIS A 87 -4.35 2.06 10.18
N ALA A 88 -5.18 1.24 10.82
CA ALA A 88 -4.95 0.80 12.20
C ALA A 88 -3.65 0.00 12.34
N ALA A 89 -3.34 -0.87 11.36
CA ALA A 89 -2.09 -1.61 11.31
C ALA A 89 -0.88 -0.67 11.16
N PHE A 90 -0.93 0.30 10.25
CA PHE A 90 0.14 1.30 10.07
C PHE A 90 0.33 2.16 11.34
N LEU A 91 -0.77 2.59 11.96
CA LEU A 91 -0.74 3.35 13.21
C LEU A 91 -0.13 2.52 14.36
N SER A 92 -0.32 1.20 14.38
CA SER A 92 0.29 0.34 15.39
C SER A 92 1.83 0.32 15.29
N VAL A 93 2.37 0.32 14.06
CA VAL A 93 3.82 0.42 13.81
C VAL A 93 4.33 1.78 14.26
N TRP A 94 3.65 2.86 13.84
CA TRP A 94 4.00 4.21 14.26
C TRP A 94 3.99 4.37 15.78
N ARG A 95 2.98 3.84 16.48
CA ARG A 95 2.90 3.88 17.96
C ARG A 95 4.04 3.11 18.63
N ARG A 96 4.50 2.02 18.01
CA ARG A 96 5.60 1.20 18.56
C ARG A 96 6.96 1.89 18.43
N TYR A 97 7.23 2.54 17.30
CA TYR A 97 8.55 3.10 16.99
C TYR A 97 8.64 4.63 17.15
N GLY A 98 7.51 5.32 17.28
CA GLY A 98 7.42 6.79 17.30
C GLY A 98 7.45 7.43 15.91
N PHE A 99 7.64 6.63 14.86
CA PHE A 99 7.66 7.05 13.45
C PHE A 99 7.26 5.87 12.55
N THR A 100 6.91 6.16 11.30
CA THR A 100 6.71 5.12 10.28
C THR A 100 8.08 4.75 9.71
N PRO A 101 8.57 3.52 9.92
CA PRO A 101 9.87 3.11 9.39
C PRO A 101 9.84 3.01 7.87
N GLU A 102 11.00 3.18 7.23
CA GLU A 102 11.15 3.05 5.78
C GLU A 102 10.73 1.65 5.28
N GLY A 103 11.09 0.62 6.05
CA GLY A 103 10.65 -0.75 5.85
C GLY A 103 10.33 -1.43 7.18
N PHE A 104 9.33 -2.29 7.19
CA PHE A 104 8.91 -3.11 8.32
C PHE A 104 8.62 -4.53 7.83
N ASN A 105 9.43 -5.47 8.28
CA ASN A 105 9.31 -6.87 7.90
C ASN A 105 8.12 -7.50 8.64
N LEU A 106 7.16 -8.02 7.88
CA LEU A 106 5.92 -8.57 8.42
C LEU A 106 6.10 -9.98 9.00
N ALA A 107 7.16 -10.70 8.61
CA ALA A 107 7.46 -12.02 9.15
C ALA A 107 8.18 -11.95 10.51
N SER A 108 9.14 -11.05 10.65
CA SER A 108 9.88 -10.86 11.91
C SER A 108 9.30 -9.78 12.84
N LEU A 109 8.39 -8.94 12.32
CA LEU A 109 7.81 -7.80 13.02
C LEU A 109 8.87 -6.80 13.54
N THR A 110 9.87 -6.54 12.69
CA THR A 110 11.00 -5.64 12.96
C THR A 110 11.20 -4.63 11.83
N VAL A 111 11.79 -3.48 12.16
CA VAL A 111 12.24 -2.50 11.14
C VAL A 111 13.28 -3.13 10.23
N GLN A 112 13.16 -2.88 8.94
CA GLN A 112 14.10 -3.29 7.90
C GLN A 112 14.82 -2.04 7.39
N GLY A 113 16.11 -1.94 7.69
CA GLY A 113 16.96 -0.78 7.36
C GLY A 113 17.83 -0.36 8.55
N TYR A 114 18.98 0.24 8.26
CA TYR A 114 19.94 0.69 9.26
C TYR A 114 19.27 1.67 10.24
N ILE A 115 19.34 1.36 11.54
CA ILE A 115 19.26 2.41 12.55
C ILE A 115 20.38 3.37 12.16
N LEU A 116 20.05 4.60 11.76
CA LEU A 116 21.02 5.68 11.83
C LEU A 116 21.29 5.85 13.33
N GLU A 117 22.28 5.11 13.84
CA GLU A 117 22.87 5.39 15.13
C GLU A 117 23.50 6.77 14.99
N VAL A 118 22.75 7.79 15.41
CA VAL A 118 23.33 9.09 15.71
C VAL A 118 24.08 8.90 17.02
N THR A 119 25.33 8.45 16.91
CA THR A 119 26.38 8.69 17.93
C THR A 119 26.61 10.18 18.12
#